data_AF-A5HZV3-F1
#
_entry.id   AF-A5HZV3-F1
#
_cell.length_a   1.000
_cell.length_b   1.000
_cell.length_c   1.000
_cell.angle_alpha   90.00
_cell.angle_beta   90.00
_cell.angle_gamma   90.00
#
_symmetry.space_group_name_H-M   'P 1'
#
loop_
_entity.id
_entity.type
_entity.pdbx_description
1 polymer ?
#
loop_
_entity_poly.entity_id
_entity_poly.type
_entity_poly.pdbx_seq_one_letter_code
_entity_poly.pdbx_strand_id
1 'polypeptide(L)'
;MKNLDVKQHTKKCMDFAKKAGDGSFPSKEAAKVGSIVGIGIGGVLLGIGIYGISQSAVYGTGSLVVGAVAGISNCANLKRIKRKK
;
A
#
# COMPACT_ATOMS: atom_id res chain seq x y z
N MET A 1 23.32 -26.08 4.23
CA MET A 1 22.59 -25.08 3.42
C MET A 1 21.30 -25.73 2.94
N LYS A 2 20.12 -25.10 3.14
CA LYS A 2 18.85 -25.63 2.64
C LYS A 2 18.87 -25.51 1.11
N ASN A 3 18.80 -26.63 0.40
CA ASN A 3 18.72 -26.66 -1.05
C ASN A 3 17.44 -25.91 -1.47
N LEU A 4 17.61 -24.72 -2.05
CA LEU A 4 16.52 -23.97 -2.66
C LEU A 4 16.05 -24.75 -3.89
N ASP A 5 14.97 -25.51 -3.74
CA ASP A 5 14.32 -26.17 -4.86
C ASP A 5 13.69 -25.09 -5.75
N VAL A 6 14.44 -24.72 -6.78
CA VAL A 6 14.09 -23.67 -7.74
C VAL A 6 12.72 -23.95 -8.36
N LYS A 7 12.35 -25.23 -8.56
CA LYS A 7 11.03 -25.60 -9.10
C LYS A 7 9.90 -25.27 -8.13
N GLN A 8 10.10 -25.43 -6.82
CA GLN A 8 9.11 -25.01 -5.82
C GLN A 8 8.93 -23.50 -5.77
N HIS A 9 10.02 -22.74 -5.92
CA HIS A 9 9.97 -21.27 -5.95
C HIS A 9 9.24 -20.74 -7.19
N THR A 10 9.54 -21.28 -8.38
CA THR A 10 8.85 -20.91 -9.61
C THR A 10 7.36 -21.23 -9.55
N LYS A 11 6.99 -22.40 -9.00
CA LYS A 11 5.59 -22.79 -8.84
C LYS A 11 4.82 -21.86 -7.89
N LYS A 12 5.43 -21.49 -6.76
CA LYS A 12 4.86 -20.48 -5.83
C LYS A 12 4.64 -19.13 -6.52
N CYS A 13 5.63 -18.64 -7.27
CA CYS A 13 5.49 -17.36 -7.99
C CYS A 13 4.37 -17.41 -9.03
N MET A 14 4.26 -18.50 -9.81
CA MET A 14 3.16 -18.70 -10.75
C MET A 14 1.80 -18.74 -10.05
N ASP A 15 1.68 -19.44 -8.93
CA ASP A 15 0.42 -19.48 -8.16
C ASP A 15 0.05 -18.11 -7.58
N PHE A 16 1.02 -17.32 -7.13
CA PHE A 16 0.77 -15.93 -6.71
C PHE A 16 0.32 -15.05 -7.87
N ALA A 17 1.00 -15.13 -9.01
CA ALA A 17 0.64 -14.37 -10.20
C ALA A 17 -0.77 -14.72 -10.70
N LYS A 18 -1.11 -16.02 -10.70
CA LYS A 18 -2.44 -16.50 -11.08
C LYS A 18 -3.52 -16.01 -10.12
N LYS A 19 -3.28 -16.10 -8.80
CA LYS A 19 -4.21 -15.56 -7.80
C LYS A 19 -4.36 -14.04 -7.89
N ALA A 20 -3.28 -13.32 -8.21
CA ALA A 20 -3.33 -11.87 -8.43
C ALA A 20 -4.12 -11.51 -9.69
N GLY A 21 -3.95 -12.27 -10.79
CA GLY A 21 -4.72 -12.13 -12.01
C GLY A 21 -6.22 -12.40 -11.81
N ASP A 22 -6.54 -13.42 -11.02
CA ASP A 22 -7.92 -13.77 -10.65
C ASP A 22 -8.53 -12.80 -9.60
N GLY A 23 -7.75 -11.83 -9.11
CA GLY A 23 -8.17 -10.88 -8.08
C GLY A 23 -8.41 -11.51 -6.70
N SER A 24 -7.92 -12.73 -6.48
CA SER A 24 -7.98 -13.47 -5.21
C SER A 24 -6.75 -13.22 -4.32
N PHE A 25 -5.72 -12.56 -4.85
CA PHE A 25 -4.54 -12.12 -4.11
C PHE A 25 -4.22 -10.63 -4.37
N PRO A 26 -3.82 -9.84 -3.34
CA PRO A 26 -3.76 -10.21 -1.93
C PRO A 26 -5.14 -10.55 -1.35
N SER A 27 -5.17 -11.31 -0.25
CA SER A 27 -6.43 -11.60 0.44
C SER A 27 -7.12 -10.29 0.85
N LYS A 28 -8.46 -10.26 0.88
CA LYS A 28 -9.21 -9.06 1.27
C LYS A 28 -8.77 -8.51 2.63
N GLU A 29 -8.38 -9.40 3.54
CA GLU A 29 -7.85 -9.04 4.87
C GLU A 29 -6.47 -8.39 4.79
N ALA A 30 -5.53 -8.99 4.04
CA ALA A 30 -4.20 -8.40 3.84
C ALA A 30 -4.29 -7.03 3.13
N ALA A 31 -5.15 -6.91 2.12
CA ALA A 31 -5.41 -5.65 1.43
C ALA A 31 -6.02 -4.59 2.36
N LYS A 32 -6.90 -4.99 3.27
CA LYS A 32 -7.50 -4.11 4.28
C LYS A 32 -6.46 -3.62 5.27
N VAL A 33 -5.63 -4.51 5.83
CA VAL A 33 -4.56 -4.15 6.77
C VAL A 33 -3.55 -3.23 6.09
N GLY A 34 -3.09 -3.58 4.88
CA GLY A 34 -2.17 -2.75 4.11
C GLY A 34 -2.71 -1.35 3.84
N SER A 35 -4.02 -1.23 3.55
CA SER A 35 -4.64 0.07 3.33
C SER A 35 -4.79 0.90 4.61
N ILE A 36 -5.03 0.27 5.77
CA ILE A 36 -5.06 0.99 7.06
C ILE A 36 -3.67 1.55 7.39
N VAL A 37 -2.63 0.75 7.22
CA VAL A 37 -1.24 1.18 7.41
C VAL A 37 -0.90 2.32 6.42
N GLY A 38 -1.30 2.19 5.16
CA GLY A 38 -1.09 3.22 4.13
C GLY A 38 -1.77 4.55 4.45
N ILE A 39 -2.97 4.54 5.05
CA ILE A 39 -3.63 5.77 5.54
C ILE A 39 -2.82 6.38 6.70
N GLY A 40 -2.33 5.56 7.63
CA GLY A 40 -1.49 6.03 8.74
C GLY A 40 -0.23 6.74 8.25
N ILE A 41 0.49 6.13 7.31
CA ILE A 41 1.68 6.72 6.68
C ILE A 41 1.31 8.02 5.94
N GLY A 42 0.19 8.02 5.20
CA GLY A 42 -0.31 9.22 4.54
C GLY A 42 -0.58 10.37 5.50
N GLY A 43 -1.18 10.09 6.66
CA GLY A 43 -1.41 11.08 7.72
C GLY A 43 -0.12 11.66 8.30
N VAL A 44 0.89 10.82 8.54
CA VAL A 44 2.21 11.28 9.01
C VAL A 44 2.89 12.18 7.97
N LEU A 45 2.86 11.82 6.69
CA LEU A 45 3.42 12.62 5.59
C LEU A 45 2.71 13.96 5.42
N LEU A 46 1.38 14.02 5.64
CA LEU A 46 0.64 15.27 5.67
C LEU A 46 1.11 16.16 6.83
N GLY A 47 1.29 15.60 8.03
CA GLY A 47 1.82 16.34 9.19
C GLY A 47 3.23 16.90 8.95
N ILE A 48 4.13 16.07 8.43
CA ILE A 48 5.50 16.48 8.06
C ILE A 48 5.46 17.54 6.95
N GLY A 49 4.54 17.40 5.99
CA GLY A 49 4.37 18.36 4.90
C GLY A 49 3.94 19.74 5.41
N ILE A 50 2.93 19.78 6.28
CA ILE A 50 2.46 21.02 6.92
C ILE A 50 3.60 21.66 7.70
N TYR A 51 4.29 20.89 8.54
CA TYR A 51 5.42 21.38 9.33
C TYR A 51 6.58 21.90 8.46
N GLY A 52 6.87 21.23 7.34
CA GLY A 52 7.87 21.67 6.36
C GLY A 52 7.48 22.98 5.67
N ILE A 53 6.20 23.13 5.28
CA ILE A 53 5.70 24.37 4.67
C ILE A 53 5.75 25.53 5.67
N SER A 54 5.37 25.29 6.94
CA SER A 54 5.47 26.30 8.01
C SER A 54 6.90 26.80 8.24
N GLN A 55 7.91 26.00 7.86
CA GLN A 55 9.33 26.37 7.91
C GLN A 55 9.90 26.78 6.54
N SER A 56 9.05 27.00 5.54
CA SER A 56 9.45 27.33 4.16
C SER A 56 10.39 26.31 3.50
N ALA A 57 10.33 25.05 3.95
CA ALA A 57 11.16 23.98 3.41
C ALA A 57 10.55 23.41 2.12
N VAL A 58 11.39 23.28 1.08
CA VAL A 58 10.99 22.82 -0.27
C VAL A 58 10.37 21.42 -0.26
N TYR A 59 10.76 20.56 0.68
CA TYR A 59 10.20 19.22 0.82
C TYR A 59 8.77 19.20 1.38
N GLY A 60 8.30 20.30 1.98
CA GLY A 60 7.00 20.38 2.63
C GLY A 60 5.85 20.10 1.67
N THR A 61 5.84 20.77 0.52
CA THR A 61 4.83 20.58 -0.54
C THR A 61 4.86 19.16 -1.10
N GLY A 62 6.07 18.61 -1.32
CA GLY A 62 6.24 17.24 -1.81
C GLY A 62 5.69 16.20 -0.84
N SER A 63 6.01 16.33 0.46
CA SER A 63 5.48 15.44 1.50
C SER A 63 3.96 15.52 1.60
N LEU A 64 3.37 16.71 1.44
CA LEU A 64 1.93 16.93 1.52
C LEU A 64 1.19 16.27 0.35
N VAL A 65 1.71 16.41 -0.88
CA VAL A 65 1.16 15.76 -2.07
C VAL A 65 1.23 14.23 -1.94
N VAL A 66 2.38 13.68 -1.54
CA VAL A 66 2.54 12.22 -1.36
C VAL A 66 1.61 11.71 -0.24
N GLY A 67 1.51 12.44 0.87
CA GLY A 67 0.60 12.11 1.96
C GLY A 67 -0.87 12.08 1.53
N ALA A 68 -1.30 13.07 0.74
CA ALA A 68 -2.66 13.15 0.20
C ALA A 68 -2.94 11.98 -0.77
N VAL A 69 -2.04 11.71 -1.71
CA VAL A 69 -2.17 10.61 -2.68
C VAL A 69 -2.22 9.26 -1.96
N ALA A 70 -1.33 9.03 -0.99
CA ALA A 70 -1.33 7.82 -0.17
C ALA A 70 -2.65 7.68 0.61
N GLY A 71 -3.15 8.74 1.23
CA GLY A 71 -4.42 8.71 1.95
C GLY A 71 -5.61 8.39 1.05
N ILE A 72 -5.75 9.10 -0.07
CA ILE A 72 -6.88 8.95 -1.01
C ILE A 72 -6.89 7.56 -1.64
N SER A 73 -5.75 7.10 -2.16
CA SER A 73 -5.62 5.80 -2.81
C SER A 73 -5.97 4.65 -1.86
N ASN A 74 -5.45 4.67 -0.63
CA ASN A 74 -5.73 3.63 0.36
C ASN A 74 -7.18 3.69 0.89
N CYS A 75 -7.75 4.88 1.01
CA CYS A 75 -9.16 5.03 1.38
C CYS A 75 -10.10 4.50 0.28
N ALA A 76 -9.81 4.80 -0.99
CA ALA A 76 -10.53 4.23 -2.14
C ALA A 76 -10.42 2.70 -2.17
N ASN A 77 -9.25 2.15 -1.85
CA ASN A 77 -9.02 0.72 -1.80
C ASN A 77 -9.84 0.04 -0.70
N LEU A 78 -9.91 0.62 0.50
CA LEU A 78 -10.77 0.16 1.59
C LEU A 78 -12.25 0.19 1.23
N LYS A 79 -12.69 1.26 0.54
CA LYS A 79 -14.08 1.39 0.08
C LYS A 79 -14.43 0.31 -0.93
N ARG A 80 -13.52 -0.02 -1.85
CA ARG A 80 -13.67 -1.12 -2.82
C ARG A 80 -13.77 -2.48 -2.14
N ILE A 81 -12.92 -2.75 -1.15
CA ILE A 81 -12.94 -4.01 -0.39
C ILE A 81 -14.25 -4.16 0.39
N LYS A 82 -14.73 -3.09 1.03
CA LYS A 82 -16.01 -3.10 1.77
C LYS A 82 -17.23 -3.30 0.86
N ARG A 83 -17.22 -2.77 -0.37
CA ARG A 83 -18.32 -2.93 -1.35
C ARG A 83 -18.41 -4.34 -1.95
N LYS A 84 -17.33 -5.12 -1.93
CA LYS A 84 -17.30 -6.53 -2.38
C LYS A 84 -17.56 -7.53 -1.24
N LYS A 85 -18.11 -7.07 -0.11
CA LYS A 85 -18.56 -7.90 1.00
C LYS A 85 -20.08 -8.06 0.89
#